data_AF-A0A822ETY7-F1
#
_entry.id   AF-A0A822ETY7-F1
#
_cell.length_a   1.000
_cell.length_b   1.000
_cell.length_c   1.000
_cell.angle_alpha   90.00
_cell.angle_beta   90.00
_cell.angle_gamma   90.00
#
_symmetry.space_group_name_H-M   'P 1'
#
loop_
_entity.id
_entity.type
_entity.pdbx_description
1 polymer ?
#
loop_
_entity_poly.entity_id
_entity_poly.type
_entity_poly.pdbx_seq_one_letter_code
_entity_poly.pdbx_strand_id
1 'polypeptide(L)' 'PLYANPWGLYVDDNQTIYVADHSNHRIVEWKQGATNGQVVAGGNGEGTGDHQ' A
#
# COMPACT_ATOMS: atom_id res chain seq x y z
N PRO A 1 11.71 5.98 2.21
CA PRO A 1 10.29 6.39 2.11
C PRO A 1 9.54 5.96 3.39
N LEU A 2 9.09 6.92 4.19
CA LEU A 2 8.36 6.67 5.42
C LEU A 2 6.88 6.47 5.10
N TYR A 3 6.27 5.41 5.63
CA TYR A 3 4.82 5.19 5.57
C TYR A 3 4.13 6.31 6.36
N ALA A 4 3.36 7.13 5.66
CA ALA A 4 2.73 8.28 6.26
C ALA A 4 1.33 7.87 6.70
N ASN A 5 1.22 7.49 7.97
CA ASN A 5 -0.04 7.17 8.65
C ASN A 5 -0.83 6.02 7.98
N PRO A 6 -0.34 4.78 8.00
CA PRO A 6 -1.02 3.66 7.36
C PRO A 6 -2.36 3.37 8.06
N TRP A 7 -3.39 3.08 7.27
CA TRP A 7 -4.74 2.84 7.78
C TRP A 7 -5.15 1.37 7.80
N GLY A 8 -4.43 0.53 7.05
CA GLY A 8 -4.80 -0.87 6.89
C GLY A 8 -3.63 -1.75 6.49
N LEU A 9 -3.75 -3.01 6.88
CA LEU A 9 -2.82 -4.08 6.58
C LEU A 9 -3.62 -5.32 6.17
N TYR A 10 -3.19 -5.98 5.10
CA TYR A 10 -3.67 -7.30 4.71
C TYR A 10 -2.50 -8.23 4.45
N VAL A 11 -2.67 -9.52 4.76
CA VAL A 11 -1.67 -10.57 4.50
C VAL A 11 -2.38 -11.69 3.74
N ASP A 12 -1.83 -12.09 2.61
CA ASP A 12 -2.34 -13.22 1.82
C ASP A 12 -1.73 -14.56 2.27
N ASP A 13 -2.20 -15.66 1.68
CA ASP A 13 -1.71 -17.01 1.99
C ASP A 13 -0.23 -17.23 1.61
N ASN A 14 0.34 -16.37 0.75
CA ASN A 14 1.74 -16.40 0.36
C ASN A 14 2.64 -15.55 1.28
N GLN A 15 2.10 -15.05 2.41
CA GLN A 15 2.78 -14.13 3.32
C GLN A 15 3.19 -12.80 2.66
N THR A 16 2.47 -12.40 1.61
CA THR A 16 2.62 -11.08 0.99
C THR A 16 1.85 -10.07 1.82
N ILE A 17 2.51 -8.99 2.20
CA ILE A 17 1.93 -7.93 3.02
C ILE A 17 1.52 -6.76 2.13
N TYR A 18 0.29 -6.31 2.29
CA TYR A 18 -0.24 -5.13 1.61
C TYR A 18 -0.52 -4.04 2.64
N VAL A 19 0.11 -2.87 2.47
CA VAL A 19 -0.05 -1.70 3.35
C VAL A 19 -0.82 -0.62 2.61
N ALA A 20 -1.90 -0.14 3.20
CA ALA A 20 -2.57 1.09 2.77
C ALA A 20 -1.84 2.31 3.33
N ASP A 21 -0.93 2.88 2.54
CA ASP A 21 -0.12 4.05 2.88
C ASP A 21 -0.94 5.32 2.61
N HIS A 22 -1.86 5.60 3.53
CA HIS A 22 -2.98 6.53 3.34
C HIS A 22 -2.54 7.91 2.90
N SER A 23 -1.63 8.58 3.61
CA SER A 23 -1.24 9.94 3.25
C SER A 23 -0.40 10.03 1.97
N ASN A 24 0.09 8.89 1.45
CA ASN A 24 0.73 8.81 0.14
C ASN A 24 -0.24 8.31 -0.94
N HIS A 25 -1.52 8.08 -0.59
CA HIS A 25 -2.60 7.64 -1.48
C HIS A 25 -2.22 6.43 -2.34
N ARG A 26 -1.60 5.43 -1.72
CA ARG A 26 -1.08 4.24 -2.43
C ARG A 26 -1.17 2.97 -1.61
N ILE A 27 -1.15 1.84 -2.32
CA ILE A 27 -0.98 0.51 -1.75
C ILE A 27 0.43 0.03 -2.04
N VAL A 28 1.12 -0.42 -0.99
CA VAL A 28 2.49 -0.96 -1.10
C VAL A 28 2.48 -2.44 -0.76
N GLU A 29 2.97 -3.26 -1.68
CA GLU A 29 3.16 -4.70 -1.54
C GLU A 29 4.58 -5.01 -1.01
N TRP A 30 4.67 -5.98 -0.10
CA TRP A 30 5.91 -6.56 0.41
C TRP A 30 5.85 -8.07 0.34
N LYS A 31 6.67 -8.65 -0.55
CA LYS A 31 6.85 -10.10 -0.62
C LYS A 31 7.70 -10.59 0.54
N GLN A 32 7.53 -11.86 0.91
CA GLN A 32 8.36 -12.50 1.92
C GLN A 32 9.85 -12.34 1.60
N GLY A 33 10.62 -11.79 2.54
CA GLY A 33 12.07 -11.55 2.38
C GLY A 33 12.44 -10.30 1.58
N ALA A 34 11.47 -9.51 1.10
CA ALA A 34 11.76 -8.26 0.42
C ALA A 34 12.31 -7.20 1.39
N THR A 35 13.33 -6.47 0.95
CA THR A 35 13.89 -5.32 1.68
C THR A 35 13.27 -3.98 1.26
N ASN A 36 12.49 -3.97 0.19
CA ASN A 36 11.79 -2.80 -0.33
C ASN A 36 10.38 -3.19 -0.81
N GLY A 37 9.41 -2.34 -0.49
CA GLY A 37 8.04 -2.48 -0.98
C GLY A 37 7.88 -1.98 -2.42
N GLN A 38 6.86 -2.48 -3.11
CA GLN A 38 6.49 -2.08 -4.46
C GLN A 38 5.12 -1.41 -4.44
N VAL A 39 4.97 -0.27 -5.12
CA VAL A 39 3.66 0.37 -5.27
C VAL A 39 2.86 -0.42 -6.30
N VAL A 40 1.74 -0.99 -5.89
CA VAL A 40 0.89 -1.84 -6.75
C VAL A 40 -0.44 -1.17 -7.11
N ALA A 41 -0.81 -0.10 -6.41
CA ALA A 41 -1.94 0.75 -6.73
C ALA A 41 -1.76 2.17 -6.17
N GLY A 42 -2.41 3.17 -6.79
CA GLY A 42 -2.39 4.56 -6.35
C GLY A 42 -1.06 5.30 -6.63
N GLY A 43 -0.80 6.35 -5.86
CA GLY A 43 0.42 7.18 -5.95
C GLY A 43 0.26 8.48 -6.74
N ASN A 44 -0.93 8.78 -7.25
CA ASN A 44 -1.25 10.01 -8.00
C ASN A 44 -2.09 11.01 -7.20
N GLY A 45 -2.15 10.86 -5.86
CA GLY A 45 -3.04 11.64 -4.98
C GLY A 45 -4.37 10.94 -4.72
N GLU A 46 -5.26 11.62 -4.00
CA GLU A 46 -6.64 11.18 -3.80
C GLU A 46 -7.36 11.07 -5.16
N GLY A 47 -8.05 9.95 -5.39
CA GLY A 47 -8.97 9.84 -6.51
C GLY A 47 -10.18 10.75 -6.29
N THR A 48 -10.76 11.29 -7.36
CA THR A 48 -11.95 12.16 -7.26
C THR A 48 -13.23 11.46 -7.74
N GLY A 49 -13.18 10.15 -7.95
CA GLY A 49 -14.31 9.36 -8.46
C GLY A 49 -15.18 8.80 -7.35
N ASP A 50 -16.48 8.63 -7.62
CA ASP A 50 -17.50 8.21 -6.66
C ASP A 50 -17.28 6.80 -6.06
N HIS A 51 -16.36 6.02 -6.61
CA HIS A 51 -16.01 4.66 -6.15
C HIS A 51 -14.61 4.61 -5.53
N GLN A 52 -14.28 5.63 -4.75
CA GLN A 52 -13.08 5.62 -3.92
C GLN A 52 -13.34 4.97 -2.56
#